data_AF-A0A8T2RUD2-F1
#
_entry.id   AF-A0A8T2RUD2-F1
#
_cell.length_a   1.000
_cell.length_b   1.000
_cell.length_c   1.000
_cell.angle_alpha   90.00
_cell.angle_beta   90.00
_cell.angle_gamma   90.00
#
_symmetry.space_group_name_H-M   'P 1'
#
loop_
_entity.id
_entity.type
_entity.pdbx_description
1 polymer ?
#
loop_
_entity_poly.entity_id
_entity_poly.type
_entity_poly.pdbx_seq_one_letter_code
_entity_poly.pdbx_strand_id
1 'polypeptide(L)'
;MFDGYIVVYKFIADLHFYVTGGDDENELILATVLQGFFDAVSLLLRNNVDKRTVLENLDLIFLCIDEIVDGGIILETEANVIAAKVAMRGADADVPLSEQTISQALATAREHLARSLLK
;
A
#
# COMPACT_ATOMS: atom_id res chain seq x y z
N MET A 1 -13.98 16.04 -14.90
CA MET A 1 -15.35 15.72 -14.47
C MET A 1 -16.02 14.92 -15.58
N PHE A 2 -16.48 13.72 -15.29
CA PHE A 2 -17.12 12.81 -16.25
C PHE A 2 -18.47 12.39 -15.66
N ASP A 3 -19.57 12.64 -16.37
CA ASP A 3 -20.93 12.29 -15.94
C ASP A 3 -21.30 12.70 -14.49
N GLY A 4 -20.85 13.87 -14.04
CA GLY A 4 -21.14 14.33 -12.67
C GLY A 4 -20.22 13.76 -11.59
N TYR A 5 -19.09 13.14 -11.98
CA TYR A 5 -18.08 12.63 -11.05
C TYR A 5 -16.72 13.31 -11.29
N ILE A 6 -15.99 13.53 -10.20
CA ILE A 6 -14.57 13.84 -10.25
C ILE A 6 -13.83 12.52 -10.46
N VAL A 7 -12.92 12.50 -11.43
CA VAL A 7 -12.12 11.33 -11.78
C VAL A 7 -10.66 11.76 -11.76
N VAL A 8 -9.91 11.27 -10.79
CA VAL A 8 -8.45 11.40 -10.75
C VAL A 8 -7.84 10.09 -11.22
N TYR A 9 -6.75 10.19 -11.98
CA TYR A 9 -6.14 9.01 -12.59
C TYR A 9 -4.63 9.10 -12.68
N LYS A 10 -3.98 7.93 -12.72
CA LYS A 10 -2.54 7.79 -12.89
C LYS A 10 -2.25 6.67 -13.88
N PHE A 11 -1.37 6.94 -14.83
CA PHE A 11 -0.90 5.95 -15.80
C PHE A 11 0.51 5.49 -15.44
N ILE A 12 0.71 4.17 -15.41
CA ILE A 12 2.01 3.54 -15.17
C ILE A 12 2.11 2.29 -16.04
N ALA A 13 3.21 2.14 -16.78
CA ALA A 13 3.41 1.02 -17.70
C ALA A 13 2.20 0.79 -18.63
N ASP A 14 1.46 -0.30 -18.44
CA ASP A 14 0.26 -0.69 -19.17
C ASP A 14 -1.01 -0.71 -18.29
N LEU A 15 -0.97 0.00 -17.16
CA LEU A 15 -2.04 0.11 -16.17
C LEU A 15 -2.55 1.55 -16.01
N HIS A 16 -3.85 1.65 -15.78
CA HIS A 16 -4.53 2.89 -15.43
C HIS A 16 -5.17 2.74 -14.06
N PHE A 17 -4.75 3.57 -13.12
CA PHE A 17 -5.35 3.69 -11.80
C PHE A 17 -6.35 4.83 -11.81
N TYR A 18 -7.52 4.61 -11.22
CA TYR A 18 -8.60 5.59 -11.12
C TYR A 18 -9.12 5.66 -9.70
N VAL A 19 -9.44 6.86 -9.24
CA VAL A 19 -10.29 7.11 -8.07
C VAL A 19 -11.37 8.09 -8.51
N THR A 20 -12.61 7.77 -8.17
CA THR A 20 -13.78 8.57 -8.54
C THR A 20 -14.54 9.00 -7.30
N GLY A 21 -15.02 10.23 -7.27
CA GLY A 21 -15.89 10.77 -6.23
C GLY A 21 -17.00 11.62 -6.83
N GLY A 22 -17.99 12.00 -6.01
CA GLY A 22 -19.04 12.96 -6.39
C GLY A 22 -18.45 14.29 -6.86
N ASP A 23 -19.24 15.11 -7.55
CA ASP A 23 -18.81 16.42 -8.02
C ASP A 23 -18.71 17.49 -6.93
N ASP A 24 -19.24 17.19 -5.75
CA ASP A 24 -19.12 17.95 -4.51
C ASP A 24 -17.94 17.52 -3.63
N GLU A 25 -17.21 16.47 -4.01
CA GLU A 25 -16.07 15.95 -3.25
C GLU A 25 -14.79 16.78 -3.45
N ASN A 26 -13.88 16.68 -2.48
CA ASN A 26 -12.59 17.35 -2.57
C ASN A 26 -11.60 16.58 -3.46
N GLU A 27 -11.29 17.13 -4.63
CA GLU A 27 -10.36 16.54 -5.59
C GLU A 27 -8.96 16.26 -5.02
N LEU A 28 -8.44 17.09 -4.10
CA LEU A 28 -7.14 16.85 -3.47
C LEU A 28 -7.15 15.61 -2.56
N ILE A 29 -8.28 15.34 -1.89
CA ILE A 29 -8.45 14.15 -1.08
C ILE A 29 -8.48 12.91 -1.99
N LEU A 30 -9.26 12.94 -3.09
CA LEU A 30 -9.28 11.86 -4.07
C LEU A 30 -7.89 11.61 -4.67
N ALA A 31 -7.13 12.66 -4.98
CA ALA A 31 -5.76 12.56 -5.47
C ALA A 31 -4.83 11.92 -4.42
N THR A 32 -5.04 12.21 -3.14
CA THR A 32 -4.29 11.61 -2.03
C THR A 32 -4.59 10.11 -1.92
N VAL A 33 -5.86 9.71 -2.04
CA VAL A 33 -6.27 8.30 -2.08
C VAL A 33 -5.63 7.58 -3.26
N LEU A 34 -5.67 8.17 -4.46
CA LEU A 34 -5.05 7.59 -5.65
C LEU A 34 -3.55 7.38 -5.48
N GLN A 35 -2.85 8.38 -4.91
CA GLN A 35 -1.41 8.31 -4.70
C GLN A 35 -1.07 7.25 -3.63
N GLY A 36 -1.81 7.24 -2.51
CA GLY A 36 -1.67 6.22 -1.46
C GLY A 36 -1.92 4.79 -1.98
N PHE A 37 -2.94 4.60 -2.82
CA PHE A 37 -3.21 3.31 -3.47
C PHE A 37 -2.06 2.87 -4.37
N PHE A 38 -1.60 3.75 -5.27
CA PHE A 38 -0.50 3.44 -6.18
C PHE A 38 0.80 3.13 -5.42
N ASP A 39 1.13 3.91 -4.40
CA ASP A 39 2.35 3.71 -3.61
C ASP A 39 2.27 2.43 -2.77
N ALA A 40 1.12 2.11 -2.19
CA ALA A 40 0.91 0.85 -1.46
C ALA A 40 1.06 -0.37 -2.37
N VAL A 41 0.45 -0.34 -3.56
CA VAL A 41 0.62 -1.40 -4.57
C VAL A 41 2.08 -1.51 -5.01
N SER A 42 2.76 -0.37 -5.21
CA SER A 42 4.18 -0.35 -5.57
C SER A 42 5.05 -0.98 -4.48
N LEU A 43 4.76 -0.74 -3.19
CA LEU A 43 5.46 -1.37 -2.07
C LEU A 43 5.22 -2.90 -2.05
N LEU A 44 3.96 -3.32 -2.16
CA LEU A 44 3.57 -4.73 -2.13
C LEU A 44 4.19 -5.53 -3.29
N LEU A 45 4.27 -4.92 -4.48
CA LEU A 45 4.81 -5.54 -5.69
C LEU A 45 6.28 -5.23 -5.95
N ARG A 46 7.00 -4.68 -4.95
CA ARG A 46 8.44 -4.36 -5.04
C ARG A 46 8.78 -3.51 -6.27
N ASN A 47 7.94 -2.52 -6.56
CA ASN A 47 7.99 -1.58 -7.68
C ASN A 47 7.78 -2.19 -9.07
N ASN A 48 7.33 -3.45 -9.18
CA ASN A 48 6.98 -4.04 -10.46
C ASN A 48 5.46 -3.90 -10.73
N VAL A 49 5.05 -2.71 -11.17
CA VAL A 49 3.63 -2.35 -11.38
C VAL A 49 3.28 -2.40 -12.87
N ASP A 50 3.30 -3.60 -13.42
CA ASP A 50 2.78 -3.91 -14.75
C ASP A 50 1.52 -4.78 -14.65
N LYS A 51 0.71 -4.80 -15.71
CA LYS A 51 -0.58 -5.49 -15.73
C LYS A 51 -0.47 -6.97 -15.37
N ARG A 52 0.57 -7.66 -15.84
CA ARG A 52 0.75 -9.08 -15.55
C ARG A 52 0.99 -9.29 -14.07
N THR A 53 1.95 -8.55 -13.49
CA THR A 53 2.29 -8.68 -12.07
C THR A 53 1.12 -8.33 -11.16
N VAL A 54 0.36 -7.27 -11.49
CA VAL A 54 -0.85 -6.90 -10.75
C VAL A 54 -1.93 -7.98 -10.82
N LEU A 55 -2.17 -8.58 -11.99
CA LEU A 55 -3.15 -9.66 -12.15
C LEU A 55 -2.72 -10.95 -11.45
N GLU A 56 -1.43 -11.27 -11.44
CA GLU A 56 -0.88 -12.43 -10.70
C GLU A 56 -1.01 -12.26 -9.17
N ASN A 57 -1.14 -11.03 -8.67
CA ASN A 57 -1.23 -10.70 -7.24
C ASN A 57 -2.55 -9.98 -6.89
N LEU A 58 -3.63 -10.26 -7.62
CA LEU A 58 -4.89 -9.51 -7.53
C LEU A 58 -5.50 -9.49 -6.12
N ASP A 59 -5.33 -10.57 -5.35
CA ASP A 59 -5.82 -10.66 -3.97
C ASP A 59 -5.17 -9.60 -3.06
N LEU A 60 -3.87 -9.31 -3.25
CA LEU A 60 -3.19 -8.22 -2.51
C LEU A 60 -3.75 -6.86 -2.89
N ILE A 61 -4.15 -6.68 -4.15
CA ILE A 61 -4.74 -5.43 -4.63
C ILE A 61 -6.12 -5.22 -4.00
N PHE A 62 -6.95 -6.26 -3.90
CA PHE A 62 -8.24 -6.17 -3.22
C PHE A 62 -8.09 -5.87 -1.72
N LEU A 63 -7.17 -6.56 -1.04
CA LEU A 63 -6.87 -6.25 0.36
C LEU A 63 -6.37 -4.81 0.54
N CYS A 64 -5.58 -4.30 -0.41
CA CYS A 64 -5.12 -2.91 -0.41
C CYS A 64 -6.29 -1.94 -0.52
N ILE A 65 -7.28 -2.23 -1.37
CA ILE A 65 -8.49 -1.40 -1.51
C ILE A 65 -9.32 -1.42 -0.22
N ASP A 66 -9.50 -2.59 0.40
CA ASP A 66 -10.25 -2.75 1.65
C ASP A 66 -9.64 -1.94 2.82
N GLU A 67 -8.33 -1.76 2.84
CA GLU A 67 -7.64 -0.95 3.84
C GLU A 67 -7.75 0.56 3.57
N ILE A 68 -8.03 0.95 2.32
CA ILE A 68 -8.08 2.34 1.89
C ILE A 68 -9.48 2.93 2.09
N VAL A 69 -10.52 2.22 1.64
CA VAL A 69 -11.91 2.71 1.64
C VAL A 69 -12.87 1.61 2.09
N ASP A 70 -13.83 1.97 2.95
CA ASP A 70 -14.96 1.13 3.33
C ASP A 70 -16.28 1.89 3.14
N GLY A 71 -17.16 1.38 2.28
CA GLY A 71 -18.46 2.01 1.99
C GLY A 71 -18.38 3.45 1.46
N GLY A 72 -17.26 3.83 0.83
CA GLY A 72 -16.99 5.21 0.38
C GLY A 72 -16.31 6.10 1.43
N ILE A 73 -16.12 5.62 2.66
CA ILE A 73 -15.38 6.31 3.71
C ILE A 73 -13.90 5.97 3.55
N ILE A 74 -13.06 7.00 3.43
CA ILE A 74 -11.59 6.84 3.39
C ILE A 74 -11.11 6.50 4.80
N LEU A 75 -10.47 5.35 4.95
CA LEU A 75 -9.95 4.84 6.22
C LEU A 75 -8.45 5.13 6.39
N GLU A 76 -7.67 5.01 5.32
CA GLU A 76 -6.23 5.16 5.34
C GLU A 76 -5.72 5.66 3.98
N THR A 77 -4.71 6.51 4.00
CA THR A 77 -4.06 7.04 2.78
C THR A 77 -2.55 6.84 2.78
N GLU A 78 -1.96 6.50 3.93
CA GLU A 78 -0.51 6.31 4.04
C GLU A 78 -0.10 4.92 3.54
N ALA A 79 0.63 4.89 2.42
CA ALA A 79 1.01 3.67 1.72
C ALA A 79 1.73 2.64 2.60
N ASN A 80 2.62 3.09 3.48
CA ASN A 80 3.35 2.20 4.39
C ASN A 80 2.41 1.51 5.39
N VAL A 81 1.38 2.23 5.85
CA VAL A 81 0.39 1.69 6.80
C VAL A 81 -0.50 0.68 6.09
N ILE A 82 -0.99 1.03 4.89
CA ILE A 82 -1.80 0.13 4.04
C ILE A 82 -1.03 -1.16 3.75
N ALA A 83 0.19 -1.05 3.21
CA ALA A 83 1.01 -2.19 2.84
C ALA A 83 1.35 -3.07 4.05
N ALA A 84 1.61 -2.48 5.23
CA ALA A 84 1.85 -3.23 6.46
C ALA A 84 0.61 -4.03 6.89
N LYS A 85 -0.58 -3.41 6.87
CA LYS A 85 -1.83 -4.10 7.22
C LYS A 85 -2.16 -5.23 6.23
N VAL A 86 -1.98 -5.00 4.94
CA VAL A 86 -2.17 -6.03 3.90
C VAL A 86 -1.18 -7.18 4.07
N ALA A 87 0.11 -6.89 4.33
CA ALA A 87 1.13 -7.92 4.54
C ALA A 87 0.86 -8.77 5.79
N MET A 88 0.29 -8.18 6.85
CA MET A 88 -0.14 -8.95 8.03
C MET A 88 -1.30 -9.90 7.73
N ARG A 89 -2.19 -9.54 6.80
CA ARG A 89 -3.29 -10.41 6.33
C ARG A 89 -2.79 -11.48 5.34
N GLY A 90 -1.74 -11.18 4.57
CA GLY A 90 -1.14 -12.09 3.59
C GLY A 90 -0.06 -13.04 4.14
N ALA A 91 0.28 -12.95 5.43
CA ALA A 91 1.33 -13.77 6.06
C ALA A 91 1.04 -15.28 6.10
N ASP A 92 -0.13 -15.72 5.61
CA ASP A 92 -0.45 -17.12 5.37
C ASP A 92 0.06 -17.65 4.00
N ALA A 93 0.64 -16.80 3.14
CA ALA A 93 1.14 -17.20 1.81
C ALA A 93 2.58 -16.70 1.52
N ASP A 94 3.54 -17.55 1.93
CA ASP A 94 4.76 -17.93 1.18
C ASP A 94 5.98 -16.98 1.07
N VAL A 95 6.26 -16.14 2.07
CA VAL A 95 7.57 -16.00 2.78
C VAL A 95 7.29 -15.16 4.03
N PRO A 96 7.69 -15.60 5.24
CA PRO A 96 7.08 -15.10 6.45
C PRO A 96 7.68 -13.75 6.88
N LEU A 97 6.80 -12.87 7.36
CA LEU A 97 7.12 -11.61 8.07
C LEU A 97 8.18 -11.80 9.19
N SER A 98 8.37 -13.04 9.67
CA SER A 98 9.42 -13.43 10.60
C SER A 98 10.83 -13.06 10.13
N GLU A 99 11.17 -13.12 8.84
CA GLU A 99 12.51 -12.75 8.35
C GLU A 99 12.76 -11.23 8.43
N GLN A 100 11.71 -10.42 8.27
CA GLN A 100 11.79 -8.96 8.41
C GLN A 100 11.89 -8.54 9.88
N THR A 101 11.08 -9.16 10.75
CA THR A 101 11.12 -8.89 12.19
C THR A 101 12.40 -9.40 12.85
N ILE A 102 12.94 -10.55 12.42
CA ILE A 102 14.23 -11.08 12.91
C ILE A 102 15.38 -10.15 12.50
N SER A 103 15.39 -9.65 11.26
CA SER A 103 16.43 -8.72 10.80
C SER A 103 16.41 -7.41 11.59
N GLN A 104 15.22 -6.88 11.88
CA GLN A 104 15.06 -5.69 12.72
C GLN A 104 15.44 -5.96 14.18
N ALA A 105 14.97 -7.05 14.78
CA ALA A 105 15.29 -7.43 16.15
C ALA A 105 16.79 -7.70 16.34
N LEU A 106 17.46 -8.33 15.36
CA LEU A 106 18.91 -8.56 15.38
C LEU A 106 19.70 -7.26 15.28
N ALA A 107 19.23 -6.30 14.46
CA ALA A 107 19.84 -4.97 14.39
C ALA A 107 19.71 -4.21 15.71
N THR A 108 18.53 -4.23 16.34
CA THR A 108 18.28 -3.62 17.65
C THR A 108 19.11 -4.30 18.75
N ALA A 109 19.19 -5.64 18.76
CA ALA A 109 20.01 -6.39 19.71
C ALA A 109 21.51 -6.10 19.56
N ARG A 110 22.00 -5.97 18.31
CA ARG A 110 23.40 -5.60 18.04
C ARG A 110 23.74 -4.21 18.59
N GLU A 111 22.83 -3.25 18.47
CA GLU A 111 23.03 -1.89 18.98
C GLU A 111 23.02 -1.86 20.52
N HIS A 112 22.14 -2.63 21.15
CA HIS A 112 22.11 -2.78 22.61
C HIS A 112 23.37 -3.47 23.17
N LEU A 113 23.87 -4.51 22.50
CA LEU A 113 25.12 -5.17 22.86
C LEU A 113 26.33 -4.24 22.69
N ALA A 114 26.41 -3.51 21.58
CA ALA A 114 27.50 -2.56 21.35
C ALA A 114 27.53 -1.46 22.44
N ARG A 115 26.37 -0.92 22.83
CA ARG A 115 26.27 0.06 23.94
C ARG A 115 26.62 -0.53 25.30
N SER A 116 26.35 -1.82 25.53
CA SER A 116 26.71 -2.52 26.78
C SER A 116 28.19 -2.87 26.89
N LEU A 117 28.91 -2.97 25.77
CA LEU A 117 30.35 -3.30 25.73
C LEU A 117 31.26 -2.05 25.70
N LEU A 118 30.71 -0.88 25.40
CA LEU A 118 31.41 0.41 25.39
C LEU A 118 31.30 1.20 26.72
N LYS A 119 30.77 0.57 27.78
CA LYS A 119 30.78 1.08 29.16
C LYS A 119 31.70 0.24 30.04
#